data_AF-A0A8S3SJ85-F1
#
_entry.id   AF-A0A8S3SJ85-F1
#
_cell.length_a   1.000
_cell.length_b   1.000
_cell.length_c   1.000
_cell.angle_alpha   90.00
_cell.angle_beta   90.00
_cell.angle_gamma   90.00
#
_symmetry.space_group_name_H-M   'P 1'
#
loop_
_entity.id
_entity.type
_entity.pdbx_description
1 polymer ?
#
loop_
_entity_poly.entity_id
_entity_poly.type
_entity_poly.pdbx_seq_one_letter_code
_entity_poly.pdbx_strand_id
1 'polypeptide(L)'
;MLGRRKLCKFVIATTTDISKTQKRSLANCYFSGKYYDHGASYSPKVCVTCTCNDGRMECKRMNPETECPRLDCPKDKFIHIHGECCPICEGTDFCGQGHNCHHNATCFNLATRYACQCKMGFKGDGVFCEDVNECLVKGGIHGHHCNGQTKCHNTVGSYECRCASGIKPEDPYNCDEGKLSSPSTTTTSSSSSSAISVSMSLCLLLCALFSIKCVVGH
;
A
#
# COMPACT_ATOMS: atom_id res chain seq x y z
N MET A 1 -26.07 59.75 -62.56
CA MET A 1 -24.72 59.21 -62.23
C MET A 1 -23.91 60.32 -61.59
N LEU A 2 -23.74 60.34 -60.26
CA LEU A 2 -22.62 61.00 -59.54
C LEU A 2 -22.76 60.73 -58.04
N GLY A 3 -21.77 60.04 -57.49
CA GLY A 3 -21.81 59.40 -56.17
C GLY A 3 -21.65 60.36 -54.98
N ARG A 4 -22.39 60.08 -53.91
CA ARG A 4 -22.21 60.71 -52.59
C ARG A 4 -21.20 59.90 -51.78
N ARG A 5 -20.11 60.57 -51.39
CA ARG A 5 -19.01 60.04 -50.56
C ARG A 5 -19.55 59.67 -49.17
N LYS A 6 -19.34 58.43 -48.72
CA LYS A 6 -19.57 58.01 -47.32
C LYS A 6 -18.36 58.43 -46.48
N LEU A 7 -18.57 59.29 -45.49
CA LEU A 7 -17.58 59.59 -44.45
C LEU A 7 -17.37 58.34 -43.57
N CYS A 8 -16.14 57.84 -43.48
CA CYS A 8 -15.74 56.92 -42.40
C CYS A 8 -15.60 57.73 -41.10
N LYS A 9 -16.48 57.49 -40.13
CA LYS A 9 -16.27 57.93 -38.73
C LYS A 9 -15.20 57.04 -38.11
N PHE A 10 -14.06 57.64 -37.76
CA PHE A 10 -13.08 57.03 -36.87
C PHE A 10 -13.68 57.00 -35.45
N VAL A 11 -13.95 55.80 -34.94
CA VAL A 11 -14.21 55.61 -33.51
C VAL A 11 -12.87 55.37 -32.84
N ILE A 12 -12.42 56.34 -32.05
CA ILE A 12 -11.21 56.24 -31.23
C ILE A 12 -11.55 55.28 -30.09
N ALA A 13 -10.96 54.08 -30.11
CA ALA A 13 -11.04 53.16 -28.98
C ALA A 13 -10.19 53.73 -27.85
N THR A 14 -10.87 54.20 -26.79
CA THR A 14 -10.23 54.65 -25.55
C THR A 14 -9.60 53.46 -24.84
N THR A 15 -8.32 53.58 -24.54
CA THR A 15 -7.49 52.57 -23.87
C THR A 15 -7.94 52.35 -22.43
N THR A 16 -8.69 51.27 -22.19
CA THR A 16 -8.94 50.74 -20.84
C THR A 16 -8.65 49.24 -20.84
N ASP A 17 -7.43 48.88 -20.39
CA ASP A 17 -7.04 47.65 -19.66
C ASP A 17 -5.56 47.33 -19.89
N ILE A 18 -4.67 47.99 -19.13
CA ILE A 18 -3.27 47.60 -18.99
C ILE A 18 -3.11 46.93 -17.61
N SER A 19 -3.55 45.67 -17.52
CA SER A 19 -3.10 44.73 -16.48
C SER A 19 -3.32 43.25 -16.85
N LYS A 20 -3.37 42.91 -18.15
CA LYS A 20 -3.09 41.53 -18.57
C LYS A 20 -1.59 41.40 -18.73
N THR A 21 -0.91 40.95 -17.68
CA THR A 21 0.41 40.33 -17.82
C THR A 21 0.24 39.19 -18.82
N GLN A 22 0.61 39.41 -20.08
CA GLN A 22 0.53 38.41 -21.12
C GLN A 22 1.51 37.30 -20.72
N LYS A 23 1.00 36.26 -20.05
CA LYS A 23 1.77 35.10 -19.63
C LYS A 23 2.28 34.43 -20.92
N ARG A 24 3.50 34.78 -21.32
CA ARG A 24 4.15 34.23 -22.50
C ARG A 24 4.15 32.71 -22.38
N SER A 25 3.42 32.04 -23.26
CA SER A 25 3.47 30.59 -23.37
C SER A 25 4.84 30.22 -23.91
N LEU A 26 5.59 29.44 -23.14
CA LEU A 26 6.92 28.98 -23.52
C LEU A 26 6.78 27.87 -24.56
N ALA A 27 7.66 27.89 -25.56
CA ALA A 27 7.56 26.97 -26.68
C ALA A 27 8.00 25.55 -26.29
N ASN A 28 7.28 24.56 -26.84
CA ASN A 28 7.63 23.15 -26.76
C ASN A 28 8.77 22.82 -27.74
N CYS A 29 9.59 21.83 -27.39
CA CYS A 29 10.69 21.37 -28.23
C CYS A 29 10.30 20.12 -29.00
N TYR A 30 10.76 20.01 -30.24
CA TYR A 30 10.68 18.77 -31.01
C TYR A 30 12.08 18.15 -31.12
N PHE A 31 12.25 16.94 -30.59
CA PHE A 31 13.55 16.27 -30.54
C PHE A 31 13.39 14.76 -30.72
N SER A 32 14.22 14.17 -31.59
CA SER A 32 14.23 12.72 -31.88
C SER A 32 12.84 12.11 -32.18
N GLY A 33 11.97 12.86 -32.88
CA GLY A 33 10.63 12.38 -33.24
C GLY A 33 9.55 12.57 -32.18
N LYS A 34 9.84 13.22 -31.05
CA LYS A 34 8.90 13.45 -29.94
C LYS A 34 8.83 14.94 -29.56
N TYR A 35 7.66 15.35 -29.05
CA TYR A 35 7.46 16.67 -28.47
C TYR A 35 7.72 16.63 -26.96
N TYR A 36 8.38 17.67 -26.46
CA TYR A 36 8.71 17.86 -25.05
C TYR A 36 8.20 19.23 -24.61
N ASP A 37 7.50 19.26 -23.47
CA ASP A 37 7.05 20.51 -22.87
C ASP A 37 8.23 21.34 -22.37
N HIS A 38 8.05 22.66 -22.30
CA HIS A 38 9.07 23.54 -21.71
C HIS A 38 9.47 23.06 -20.31
N GLY A 39 10.79 22.98 -20.05
CA GLY A 39 11.37 22.51 -18.79
C GLY A 39 11.46 20.98 -18.67
N ALA A 40 10.85 20.22 -19.59
CA ALA A 40 10.99 18.77 -19.60
C ALA A 40 12.45 18.38 -19.87
N SER A 41 12.93 17.39 -19.10
CA SER A 41 14.26 16.80 -19.27
C SER A 41 14.16 15.36 -19.75
N TYR A 42 15.08 14.98 -20.63
CA TYR A 42 15.13 13.67 -21.27
C TYR A 42 16.58 13.20 -21.38
N SER A 43 16.84 11.95 -21.01
CA SER A 43 18.18 11.35 -21.04
C SER A 43 18.26 10.28 -22.13
N PRO A 44 18.65 10.62 -23.37
CA PRO A 44 18.71 9.66 -24.49
C PRO A 44 19.82 8.61 -24.34
N LYS A 45 20.86 8.93 -23.59
CA LYS A 45 22.01 8.06 -23.31
C LYS A 45 22.42 8.25 -21.85
N VAL A 46 23.11 7.26 -21.32
CA VAL A 46 23.79 7.39 -20.01
C VAL A 46 24.70 8.61 -20.03
N CYS A 47 24.66 9.42 -18.97
CA CYS A 47 25.41 10.67 -18.83
C CYS A 47 25.07 11.78 -19.83
N VAL A 48 23.94 11.71 -20.55
CA VAL A 48 23.48 12.79 -21.41
C VAL A 48 22.11 13.23 -20.96
N THR A 49 21.97 14.49 -20.56
CA THR A 49 20.70 15.09 -20.17
C THR A 49 20.37 16.21 -21.14
N CYS A 50 19.22 16.11 -21.78
CA CYS A 50 18.67 17.12 -22.67
C CYS A 50 17.49 17.82 -22.01
N THR A 51 17.46 19.14 -22.01
CA THR A 51 16.37 19.93 -21.42
C THR A 51 15.76 20.84 -22.48
N CYS A 52 14.42 20.92 -22.51
CA CYS A 52 13.71 21.81 -23.40
C CYS A 52 13.65 23.23 -22.83
N ASN A 53 14.36 24.15 -23.47
CA ASN A 53 14.45 25.56 -23.11
C ASN A 53 13.78 26.42 -24.19
N ASP A 54 12.49 26.69 -24.00
CA ASP A 54 11.67 27.59 -24.85
C ASP A 54 11.83 27.30 -26.36
N GLY A 55 11.49 26.08 -26.77
CA GLY A 55 11.58 25.62 -28.15
C GLY A 55 12.96 25.09 -28.58
N ARG A 56 14.00 25.28 -27.77
CA ARG A 56 15.35 24.76 -28.02
C ARG A 56 15.66 23.57 -27.12
N MET A 57 15.98 22.43 -27.72
CA MET A 57 16.52 21.28 -26.97
C MET A 57 18.02 21.48 -26.74
N GLU A 58 18.44 21.51 -25.48
CA GLU A 58 19.84 21.67 -25.08
C GLU A 58 20.33 20.42 -24.36
N CYS A 59 21.29 19.71 -24.96
CA CYS A 59 21.85 18.49 -24.40
C CYS A 59 23.23 18.75 -23.79
N LYS A 60 23.40 18.32 -22.54
CA LYS A 60 24.68 18.33 -21.82
C LYS A 60 25.15 16.90 -21.60
N ARG A 61 26.42 16.66 -21.87
CA ARG A 61 27.09 15.38 -21.58
C ARG A 61 27.94 15.57 -20.34
N MET A 62 27.66 14.76 -19.31
CA MET A 62 28.42 14.70 -18.07
C MET A 62 29.62 13.76 -18.24
N ASN A 63 30.78 14.17 -17.74
CA ASN A 63 31.97 13.35 -17.62
C ASN A 63 31.99 12.64 -16.25
N PRO A 64 31.85 11.30 -16.20
CA PRO A 64 31.83 10.55 -14.95
C PRO A 64 33.10 10.68 -14.11
N GLU A 65 34.25 10.99 -14.73
CA GLU A 65 35.52 11.04 -14.01
C GLU A 65 35.71 12.34 -13.22
N THR A 66 35.08 13.43 -13.66
CA THR A 66 35.28 14.77 -13.10
C THR A 66 34.04 15.32 -12.41
N GLU A 67 32.85 14.88 -12.80
CA GLU A 67 31.58 15.45 -12.34
C GLU A 67 30.84 14.54 -11.35
N CYS A 68 31.21 13.25 -11.23
CA CYS A 68 30.60 12.37 -10.24
C CYS A 68 31.23 12.53 -8.85
N PRO A 69 30.47 12.24 -7.78
CA PRO A 69 31.00 12.18 -6.43
C PRO A 69 32.17 11.19 -6.35
N ARG A 70 33.21 11.55 -5.59
CA ARG A 70 34.27 10.60 -5.26
C ARG A 70 33.71 9.51 -4.34
N LEU A 71 34.02 8.26 -4.67
CA LEU A 71 33.59 7.09 -3.93
C LEU A 71 34.75 6.55 -3.08
N ASP A 72 34.45 6.17 -1.83
CA ASP A 72 35.44 5.67 -0.86
C ASP A 72 35.77 4.18 -1.02
N CYS A 73 35.25 3.53 -2.07
CA CYS A 73 35.55 2.14 -2.37
C CYS A 73 36.53 1.99 -3.55
N PRO A 74 37.23 0.85 -3.65
CA PRO A 74 38.01 0.49 -4.82
C PRO A 74 37.16 0.45 -6.11
N LYS A 75 37.77 0.77 -7.26
CA LYS A 75 37.08 0.83 -8.56
C LYS A 75 36.48 -0.51 -8.99
N ASP A 76 37.04 -1.63 -8.54
CA ASP A 76 36.51 -2.98 -8.78
C ASP A 76 35.17 -3.23 -8.07
N LYS A 77 34.83 -2.43 -7.06
CA LYS A 77 33.54 -2.46 -6.36
C LYS A 77 32.55 -1.42 -6.88
N PHE A 78 32.86 -0.75 -7.99
CA PHE A 78 31.94 0.19 -8.60
C PHE A 78 30.81 -0.56 -9.30
N ILE A 79 29.57 -0.22 -8.95
CA ILE A 79 28.39 -0.72 -9.64
C ILE A 79 27.83 0.40 -10.52
N HIS A 80 27.68 0.12 -11.81
CA HIS A 80 27.03 1.01 -12.77
C HIS A 80 25.55 0.63 -12.93
N ILE A 81 24.67 1.55 -12.55
CA ILE A 81 23.22 1.35 -12.65
C ILE A 81 22.78 1.75 -14.07
N HIS A 82 21.97 0.91 -14.71
CA HIS A 82 21.43 1.24 -16.02
C HIS A 82 20.56 2.50 -15.98
N GLY A 83 20.91 3.50 -16.79
CA GLY A 83 20.22 4.80 -16.85
C GLY A 83 20.84 5.88 -15.97
N GLU A 84 21.71 5.51 -15.02
CA GLU A 84 22.42 6.46 -14.15
C GLU A 84 23.83 6.74 -14.68
N CYS A 85 24.27 7.99 -14.54
CA CYS A 85 25.60 8.38 -14.99
C CYS A 85 26.71 7.95 -14.03
N CYS A 86 26.49 8.16 -12.73
CA CYS A 86 27.52 7.96 -11.72
C CYS A 86 27.47 6.54 -11.16
N PRO A 87 28.64 5.89 -10.98
CA PRO A 87 28.71 4.64 -10.26
C PRO A 87 28.42 4.87 -8.77
N ILE A 88 28.19 3.76 -8.07
CA ILE A 88 28.06 3.67 -6.61
C ILE A 88 28.97 2.56 -6.09
N CYS A 89 29.20 2.52 -4.79
CA CYS A 89 29.92 1.40 -4.15
C CYS A 89 28.98 0.22 -3.92
N GLU A 90 29.47 -0.99 -4.22
CA GLU A 90 28.82 -2.22 -3.75
C GLU A 90 28.65 -2.21 -2.22
N GLY A 91 27.46 -2.61 -1.76
CA GLY A 91 27.14 -2.67 -0.34
C GLY A 91 26.91 -1.29 0.30
N THR A 92 26.69 -0.25 -0.51
CA THR A 92 26.28 1.07 -0.01
C THR A 92 24.98 0.95 0.80
N ASP A 93 24.98 1.47 2.03
CA ASP A 93 23.79 1.59 2.87
C ASP A 93 23.00 2.85 2.50
N PHE A 94 22.11 2.71 1.51
CA PHE A 94 21.23 3.79 1.07
C PHE A 94 20.23 4.21 2.14
N CYS A 95 19.85 3.30 3.05
CA CYS A 95 19.00 3.65 4.17
C CYS A 95 19.74 4.54 5.18
N GLY A 96 21.02 4.26 5.45
CA GLY A 96 21.87 5.06 6.34
C GLY A 96 22.31 6.41 5.76
N GLN A 97 22.36 6.55 4.43
CA GLN A 97 22.71 7.82 3.76
C GLN A 97 21.59 8.87 3.75
N GLY A 98 20.37 8.48 4.14
CA GLY A 98 19.19 9.33 4.13
C GLY A 98 18.21 8.91 3.04
N HIS A 99 16.94 8.78 3.44
CA HIS A 99 15.87 8.27 2.59
C HIS A 99 14.58 9.08 2.76
N ASN A 100 13.69 9.01 1.77
CA ASN A 100 12.38 9.67 1.80
C ASN A 100 11.24 8.76 2.29
N CYS A 101 11.55 7.59 2.88
CA CYS A 101 10.52 6.70 3.40
C CYS A 101 9.65 7.39 4.45
N HIS A 102 8.36 7.06 4.45
CA HIS A 102 7.42 7.53 5.47
C HIS A 102 7.86 7.08 6.87
N HIS A 103 7.50 7.82 7.93
CA HIS A 103 7.80 7.43 9.31
C HIS A 103 7.12 6.10 9.72
N ASN A 104 5.97 5.80 9.10
CA ASN A 104 5.28 4.50 9.21
C ASN A 104 5.69 3.50 8.12
N ALA A 105 6.88 3.65 7.54
CA ALA A 105 7.49 2.68 6.64
C ALA A 105 8.84 2.19 7.18
N THR A 106 9.28 1.06 6.65
CA THR A 106 10.62 0.50 6.86
C THR A 106 11.41 0.67 5.57
N CYS A 107 12.66 1.13 5.70
CA CYS A 107 13.60 1.21 4.59
C CYS A 107 14.34 -0.12 4.43
N PHE A 108 14.45 -0.58 3.19
CA PHE A 108 15.19 -1.79 2.80
C PHE A 108 16.27 -1.44 1.80
N ASN A 109 17.52 -1.79 2.11
CA ASN A 109 18.60 -1.71 1.14
C ASN A 109 18.40 -2.75 0.04
N LEU A 110 18.46 -2.29 -1.21
CA LEU A 110 18.56 -3.11 -2.40
C LEU A 110 19.99 -3.02 -2.95
N ALA A 111 20.29 -3.82 -3.98
CA ALA A 111 21.64 -3.88 -4.54
C ALA A 111 22.22 -2.52 -4.96
N THR A 112 21.38 -1.62 -5.48
CA THR A 112 21.81 -0.32 -6.02
C THR A 112 20.97 0.88 -5.60
N ARG A 113 19.99 0.65 -4.72
CA ARG A 113 19.03 1.67 -4.25
C ARG A 113 18.42 1.23 -2.93
N TYR A 114 17.43 1.96 -2.44
CA TYR A 114 16.55 1.49 -1.38
C TYR A 114 15.11 1.34 -1.87
N ALA A 115 14.31 0.64 -1.07
CA ALA A 115 12.87 0.61 -1.17
C ALA A 115 12.24 0.93 0.19
N CYS A 116 11.10 1.61 0.15
CA CYS A 116 10.29 1.86 1.33
C CYS A 116 9.10 0.93 1.30
N GLN A 117 8.74 0.33 2.44
CA GLN A 117 7.52 -0.44 2.57
C GLN A 117 6.79 -0.07 3.85
N CYS A 118 5.50 0.23 3.74
CA CYS A 118 4.67 0.57 4.89
C CYS A 118 4.72 -0.54 5.95
N LYS A 119 4.77 -0.13 7.21
CA LYS A 119 4.69 -1.04 8.36
C LYS A 119 3.32 -1.71 8.39
N MET A 120 3.24 -2.83 9.11
CA MET A 120 1.95 -3.51 9.37
C MET A 120 0.93 -2.53 9.95
N GLY A 121 -0.33 -2.65 9.52
CA GLY A 121 -1.40 -1.71 9.86
C GLY A 121 -1.44 -0.45 9.00
N PHE A 122 -0.52 -0.29 8.04
CA PHE A 122 -0.52 0.81 7.09
C PHE A 122 -0.50 0.32 5.65
N LYS A 123 -1.03 1.13 4.73
CA LYS A 123 -1.02 0.87 3.29
C LYS A 123 -0.55 2.09 2.51
N GLY A 124 0.02 1.86 1.32
CA GLY A 124 0.54 2.92 0.46
C GLY A 124 1.80 2.47 -0.30
N ASP A 125 2.54 3.43 -0.82
CA ASP A 125 3.75 3.21 -1.64
C ASP A 125 5.06 3.19 -0.83
N GLY A 126 4.97 3.36 0.50
CA GLY A 126 6.12 3.42 1.39
C GLY A 126 6.70 4.82 1.61
N VAL A 127 6.45 5.76 0.69
CA VAL A 127 6.75 7.19 0.86
C VAL A 127 5.56 7.91 1.51
N PHE A 128 4.36 7.45 1.18
CA PHE A 128 3.11 7.78 1.85
C PHE A 128 2.49 6.49 2.39
N CYS A 129 2.24 6.47 3.69
CA CYS A 129 1.58 5.34 4.36
C CYS A 129 0.40 5.84 5.18
N GLU A 130 -0.79 5.43 4.79
CA GLU A 130 -2.03 5.71 5.49
C GLU A 130 -2.43 4.54 6.39
N ASP A 131 -3.09 4.87 7.49
CA ASP A 131 -3.63 3.91 8.43
C ASP A 131 -4.67 2.99 7.75
N VAL A 132 -4.57 1.69 8.00
CA VAL A 132 -5.57 0.73 7.56
C VAL A 132 -6.66 0.68 8.62
N ASN A 133 -7.90 0.95 8.24
CA ASN A 133 -9.02 0.73 9.16
C ASN A 133 -9.48 -0.73 9.08
N GLU A 134 -8.98 -1.57 9.98
CA GLU A 134 -9.31 -3.00 9.97
C GLU A 134 -10.78 -3.26 10.33
N CYS A 135 -11.46 -2.32 11.00
CA CYS A 135 -12.88 -2.47 11.37
C CYS A 135 -13.84 -2.45 10.17
N LEU A 136 -13.36 -2.12 8.96
CA LEU A 136 -14.17 -2.12 7.75
C LEU A 136 -14.37 -3.51 7.15
N VAL A 137 -13.50 -4.47 7.48
CA VAL A 137 -13.51 -5.82 6.90
C VAL A 137 -13.30 -6.85 8.01
N LYS A 138 -14.16 -7.86 8.09
CA LYS A 138 -13.97 -8.98 9.03
C LYS A 138 -13.05 -10.05 8.43
N GLY A 139 -12.01 -10.44 9.17
CA GLY A 139 -11.05 -11.47 8.75
C GLY A 139 -9.98 -10.98 7.76
N GLY A 140 -9.08 -11.89 7.37
CA GLY A 140 -7.97 -11.57 6.46
C GLY A 140 -6.82 -10.82 7.12
N ILE A 141 -5.81 -10.42 6.32
CA ILE A 141 -4.57 -9.79 6.80
C ILE A 141 -4.72 -8.29 7.13
N HIS A 142 -5.78 -7.64 6.62
CA HIS A 142 -6.06 -6.21 6.78
C HIS A 142 -7.43 -5.95 7.41
N GLY A 143 -8.03 -6.98 8.02
CA GLY A 143 -9.36 -6.90 8.62
C GLY A 143 -9.34 -7.35 10.08
N HIS A 144 -10.40 -6.99 10.80
CA HIS A 144 -10.52 -7.26 12.22
C HIS A 144 -10.99 -8.69 12.49
N HIS A 145 -10.47 -9.30 13.55
CA HIS A 145 -10.85 -10.66 13.97
C HIS A 145 -11.72 -10.66 15.23
N CYS A 146 -12.33 -9.51 15.56
CA CYS A 146 -13.28 -9.37 16.67
C CYS A 146 -14.48 -10.30 16.55
N ASN A 147 -14.83 -10.96 17.66
CA ASN A 147 -15.86 -12.00 17.77
C ASN A 147 -16.82 -11.77 18.95
N GLY A 148 -17.88 -12.57 19.04
CA GLY A 148 -18.86 -12.49 20.14
C GLY A 148 -19.48 -11.11 20.29
N GLN A 149 -19.59 -10.63 21.54
CA GLN A 149 -20.14 -9.31 21.90
C GLN A 149 -19.09 -8.18 21.92
N THR A 150 -18.11 -8.22 21.02
CA THR A 150 -17.11 -7.17 20.88
C THR A 150 -17.52 -6.10 19.86
N LYS A 151 -17.08 -4.87 20.09
CA LYS A 151 -17.13 -3.77 19.12
C LYS A 151 -15.72 -3.43 18.68
N CYS A 152 -15.47 -3.49 17.37
CA CYS A 152 -14.19 -3.08 16.81
C CYS A 152 -13.98 -1.57 16.94
N HIS A 153 -12.77 -1.18 17.32
CA HIS A 153 -12.34 0.21 17.39
C HIS A 153 -10.99 0.33 16.67
N ASN A 154 -10.94 1.19 15.65
CA ASN A 154 -9.73 1.42 14.88
C ASN A 154 -8.73 2.28 15.67
N THR A 155 -7.46 1.95 15.58
CA THR A 155 -6.36 2.70 16.19
C THR A 155 -5.26 2.94 15.15
N VAL A 156 -4.32 3.83 15.41
CA VAL A 156 -3.26 4.08 14.44
C VAL A 156 -2.31 2.87 14.37
N GLY A 157 -2.28 2.20 13.23
CA GLY A 157 -1.48 1.03 12.92
C GLY A 157 -2.05 -0.30 13.42
N SER A 158 -3.28 -0.34 13.94
CA SER A 158 -3.92 -1.55 14.47
C SER A 158 -5.41 -1.31 14.77
N TYR A 159 -6.09 -2.32 15.31
CA TYR A 159 -7.40 -2.19 15.94
C TYR A 159 -7.44 -2.83 17.33
N GLU A 160 -8.50 -2.55 18.07
CA GLU A 160 -8.83 -3.21 19.33
C GLU A 160 -10.30 -3.67 19.31
N CYS A 161 -10.58 -4.80 19.97
CA CYS A 161 -11.94 -5.31 20.17
C CYS A 161 -12.37 -4.99 21.61
N ARG A 162 -13.37 -4.12 21.77
CA ARG A 162 -13.85 -3.70 23.09
C ARG A 162 -15.12 -4.45 23.48
N CYS A 163 -15.15 -4.97 24.70
CA CYS A 163 -16.35 -5.60 25.25
C CYS A 163 -17.41 -4.56 25.63
N ALA A 164 -18.67 -5.00 25.59
CA ALA A 164 -19.76 -4.24 26.17
C ALA A 164 -19.53 -4.00 27.67
N SER A 165 -20.01 -2.87 28.19
CA SER A 165 -19.81 -2.47 29.57
C SER A 165 -20.33 -3.54 30.54
N GLY A 166 -19.47 -3.95 31.48
CA GLY A 166 -19.79 -4.98 32.47
C GLY A 166 -19.32 -6.39 32.09
N ILE A 167 -18.86 -6.62 30.86
CA ILE A 167 -18.30 -7.89 30.41
C ILE A 167 -16.77 -7.80 30.38
N LYS A 168 -16.08 -8.81 30.91
CA LYS A 168 -14.62 -8.87 30.90
C LYS A 168 -14.11 -9.45 29.58
N PRO A 169 -12.95 -9.01 29.08
CA PRO A 169 -12.30 -9.69 27.95
C PRO A 169 -11.81 -11.08 28.39
N GLU A 170 -12.13 -12.10 27.61
CA GLU A 170 -11.53 -13.44 27.74
C GLU A 170 -10.17 -13.45 27.05
N ASP A 171 -10.10 -12.87 25.86
CA ASP A 171 -8.90 -12.67 25.07
C ASP A 171 -9.00 -11.36 24.26
N PRO A 172 -7.96 -10.95 23.50
CA PRO A 172 -7.98 -9.69 22.75
C PRO A 172 -9.09 -9.55 21.70
N TYR A 173 -9.74 -10.65 21.31
CA TYR A 173 -10.75 -10.72 20.26
C TYR A 173 -12.13 -11.18 20.77
N ASN A 174 -12.21 -11.75 21.97
CA ASN A 174 -13.44 -12.30 22.58
C ASN A 174 -13.72 -11.73 23.97
N CYS A 175 -15.01 -11.66 24.31
CA CYS A 175 -15.46 -11.33 25.66
C CYS A 175 -15.86 -12.59 26.39
N ASP A 176 -15.58 -12.64 27.69
CA ASP A 176 -16.07 -13.68 28.59
C ASP A 176 -17.60 -13.61 28.58
N GLU A 177 -18.24 -14.51 27.84
CA GLU A 177 -19.70 -14.63 27.79
C GLU A 177 -20.29 -15.15 29.11
N GLY A 178 -19.55 -14.96 30.21
CA GLY A 178 -19.80 -15.34 31.59
C GLY A 178 -21.25 -15.60 31.79
N LYS A 179 -21.61 -16.89 31.67
CA LYS A 179 -22.97 -17.40 31.45
C LYS A 179 -23.98 -16.40 31.99
N LEU A 180 -24.52 -15.53 31.13
CA LEU A 180 -25.75 -14.86 31.49
C LEU A 180 -26.73 -16.02 31.60
N SER A 181 -27.09 -16.34 32.84
CA SER A 181 -28.15 -17.26 33.15
C SER A 181 -29.39 -16.78 32.40
N SER A 182 -29.58 -17.29 31.18
CA SER A 182 -30.90 -17.69 30.75
C SER A 182 -31.52 -18.41 31.95
N PRO A 183 -32.78 -18.17 32.31
CA PRO A 183 -33.47 -19.07 33.22
C PRO A 183 -33.41 -20.44 32.56
N SER A 184 -32.42 -21.25 32.92
CA SER A 184 -32.36 -22.64 32.57
C SER A 184 -33.51 -23.25 33.34
N THR A 185 -34.60 -23.43 32.62
CA THR A 185 -35.68 -24.35 32.96
C THR A 185 -35.05 -25.51 33.69
N THR A 186 -35.36 -25.60 34.98
CA THR A 186 -34.86 -26.62 35.89
C THR A 186 -35.22 -27.96 35.30
N THR A 187 -34.28 -28.59 34.61
CA THR A 187 -34.37 -30.00 34.26
C THR A 187 -33.32 -30.65 35.13
N THR A 188 -33.78 -31.06 36.31
CA THR A 188 -33.10 -31.98 37.21
C THR A 188 -32.61 -33.19 36.41
N SER A 189 -31.31 -33.22 36.08
CA SER A 189 -30.63 -34.45 35.67
C SER A 189 -30.18 -35.19 36.92
N SER A 190 -31.11 -35.88 37.56
CA SER A 190 -30.77 -37.05 38.38
C SER A 190 -30.26 -38.15 37.46
N SER A 191 -29.11 -38.71 37.82
CA SER A 191 -28.44 -39.86 37.24
C SER A 191 -29.36 -40.97 36.70
N SER A 192 -29.16 -41.38 35.44
CA SER A 192 -29.30 -42.79 35.04
C SER A 192 -28.48 -43.07 33.77
N SER A 193 -27.37 -43.79 33.94
CA SER A 193 -26.67 -44.43 32.83
C SER A 193 -27.56 -45.50 32.25
N SER A 194 -28.18 -45.25 31.10
CA SER A 194 -28.93 -46.27 30.36
C SER A 194 -27.95 -47.04 29.48
N ALA A 195 -27.40 -48.15 30.01
CA ALA A 195 -26.79 -49.17 29.18
C ALA A 195 -27.90 -49.84 28.37
N ILE A 196 -27.83 -49.75 27.04
CA ILE A 196 -28.77 -50.44 26.14
C ILE A 196 -28.45 -51.94 26.21
N SER A 197 -29.28 -52.72 26.90
CA SER A 197 -29.16 -54.18 26.90
C SER A 197 -29.71 -54.72 25.57
N VAL A 198 -28.80 -55.13 24.69
CA VAL A 198 -29.18 -55.84 23.46
C VAL A 198 -29.32 -57.33 23.81
N SER A 199 -30.49 -57.90 23.56
CA SER A 199 -30.76 -59.33 23.77
C SER A 199 -29.69 -60.22 23.12
N MET A 200 -29.26 -61.26 23.85
CA MET A 200 -28.23 -62.24 23.40
C MET A 200 -28.50 -62.82 22.01
N SER A 201 -29.77 -62.92 21.61
CA SER A 201 -30.16 -63.46 20.31
C SER A 201 -29.81 -62.53 19.13
N LEU A 202 -29.75 -61.21 19.34
CA LEU A 202 -29.44 -60.23 18.29
C LEU A 202 -27.92 -60.04 18.10
N CYS A 203 -27.14 -60.25 19.16
CA CYS A 203 -25.67 -60.15 19.13
C CYS A 203 -25.03 -61.27 18.28
N LEU A 204 -25.57 -62.49 18.37
CA LEU A 204 -25.12 -63.65 17.58
C LEU A 204 -25.41 -63.49 16.08
N LEU A 205 -26.52 -62.85 15.70
CA LEU A 205 -26.87 -62.61 14.29
C LEU A 205 -25.92 -61.61 13.61
N LEU A 206 -25.54 -60.54 14.33
CA LEU A 206 -24.64 -59.52 13.81
C LEU A 206 -23.19 -60.02 13.70
N CYS A 207 -22.75 -60.88 14.63
CA CYS A 207 -21.39 -61.41 14.63
C CYS A 207 -21.16 -62.42 13.45
N ALA A 208 -22.21 -63.11 12.97
CA ALA A 208 -22.15 -64.02 11.82
C ALA A 208 -22.10 -63.32 10.44
N LEU A 209 -22.68 -62.13 10.32
CA LEU A 209 -22.76 -61.38 9.05
C LEU A 209 -21.47 -60.60 8.72
N PHE A 210 -20.66 -60.26 9.71
CA PHE A 210 -19.53 -59.33 9.54
C PHE A 210 -18.15 -59.89 9.89
N SER A 211 -18.04 -61.18 10.30
CA SER A 211 -16.76 -61.81 10.69
C SER A 211 -15.97 -61.04 11.75
N ILE A 212 -16.65 -60.38 12.69
CA ILE A 212 -16.02 -59.62 13.80
C ILE A 212 -15.97 -60.54 15.04
N LYS A 213 -14.87 -60.54 15.80
CA LYS A 213 -14.80 -61.20 17.11
C LYS A 213 -15.48 -60.33 18.18
N CYS A 214 -16.63 -60.77 18.69
CA CYS A 214 -17.30 -60.16 19.84
C CYS A 214 -16.62 -60.62 21.15
N VAL A 215 -16.08 -59.70 21.96
CA VAL A 215 -15.56 -59.99 23.32
C VAL A 215 -16.66 -59.74 24.33
N VAL A 216 -17.07 -60.79 25.06
CA VAL A 216 -18.02 -60.69 26.17
C VAL A 216 -17.24 -60.21 27.40
N GLY A 217 -17.49 -58.98 27.82
CA GLY A 217 -17.01 -58.46 29.10
C GLY A 217 -17.82 -59.05 30.24
N HIS A 218 -17.15 -59.59 31.25
CA HIS A 218 -17.73 -60.21 32.44
C HIS A 218 -17.97 -59.18 33.55
#